data_AF-A0A7M1S2G6-F1
#
_entry.id   AF-A0A7M1S2G6-F1
#
_cell.length_a   1.000
_cell.length_b   1.000
_cell.length_c   1.000
_cell.angle_alpha   90.00
_cell.angle_beta   90.00
_cell.angle_gamma   90.00
#
_symmetry.space_group_name_H-M   'P 1'
#
loop_
_entity.id
_entity.type
_entity.pdbx_description
1 polymer ?
#
loop_
_entity_poly.entity_id
_entity_poly.type
_entity_poly.pdbx_seq_one_letter_code
_entity_poly.pdbx_strand_id
1 'polypeptide(L)'
;MKQKLQKIQERMVHDPKLKKAVDSIRPKRTLWGVVGIILFFFVPELITYIWQPELTAWAHTHSITEPLAMQRMLYAQLEKMFADGVSWLNIGIGVVFLFWVWRSKA
;
A
#
# COMPACT_ATOMS: atom_id res chain seq x y z
N MET A 1 -8.16 24.66 6.47
CA MET A 1 -7.49 23.38 6.82
C MET A 1 -6.40 23.53 7.88
N LYS A 2 -5.51 24.54 7.82
CA LYS A 2 -4.48 24.81 8.85
C LYS A 2 -4.98 24.83 10.31
N GLN A 3 -6.09 25.52 10.59
CA GLN A 3 -6.65 25.61 11.94
C GLN A 3 -7.21 24.27 12.48
N LYS A 4 -7.72 23.40 11.60
CA LYS A 4 -8.17 22.05 11.99
C LYS A 4 -6.98 21.17 12.36
N LEU A 5 -5.89 21.26 11.60
CA LEU A 5 -4.63 20.56 11.88
C LEU A 5 -3.99 21.04 13.19
N GLN A 6 -4.03 22.34 13.47
CA GLN A 6 -3.55 22.92 14.73
C GLN A 6 -4.34 22.43 15.95
N LYS A 7 -5.69 22.44 15.87
CA LYS A 7 -6.53 21.90 16.96
C LYS A 7 -6.30 20.41 17.22
N ILE A 8 -6.01 19.63 16.18
CA ILE A 8 -5.67 18.20 16.32
C ILE A 8 -4.28 18.05 16.97
N GLN A 9 -3.30 18.87 16.58
CA GLN A 9 -1.99 18.91 17.24
C GLN A 9 -2.09 19.28 18.73
N GLU A 10 -2.84 20.33 19.07
CA GLU A 10 -3.05 20.75 20.46
C GLU A 10 -3.72 19.65 21.29
N ARG A 11 -4.75 18.98 20.74
CA ARG A 11 -5.38 17.83 21.40
C ARG A 11 -4.45 16.64 21.56
N MET A 12 -3.58 16.34 20.58
CA MET A 12 -2.58 15.26 20.70
C MET A 12 -1.51 15.55 21.76
N VAL A 13 -1.17 16.83 21.99
CA VAL A 13 -0.20 17.23 23.03
C VAL A 13 -0.81 17.16 24.42
N HIS A 14 -2.08 17.55 24.56
CA HIS A 14 -2.77 17.63 25.85
C HIS A 14 -3.48 16.35 26.30
N ASP A 15 -3.75 15.39 25.40
CA ASP A 15 -4.39 14.13 25.76
C ASP A 15 -3.37 12.97 25.89
N PRO A 16 -3.03 12.54 27.11
CA PRO A 16 -2.07 11.46 27.34
C PRO A 16 -2.57 10.10 26.83
N LYS A 17 -3.90 9.88 26.66
CA LYS A 17 -4.43 8.64 26.08
C LYS A 17 -4.15 8.58 24.58
N LEU A 18 -4.38 9.68 23.86
CA LEU A 18 -4.06 9.79 22.44
C LEU A 18 -2.56 9.67 22.19
N LYS A 19 -1.72 10.31 23.02
CA LYS A 19 -0.26 10.18 22.92
C LYS A 19 0.20 8.75 23.09
N LYS A 20 -0.29 8.03 24.12
CA LYS A 20 0.04 6.61 24.33
C LYS A 20 -0.44 5.71 23.19
N ALA A 21 -1.65 5.95 22.66
CA ALA A 21 -2.18 5.19 21.54
C ALA A 21 -1.36 5.40 20.26
N VAL A 22 -0.97 6.65 19.97
CA VAL A 22 -0.11 6.97 18.82
C VAL A 22 1.27 6.35 18.99
N ASP A 23 1.87 6.42 20.19
CA ASP A 23 3.16 5.80 20.46
C ASP A 23 3.10 4.26 20.42
N SER A 24 1.97 3.64 20.81
CA SER A 24 1.81 2.18 20.74
C SER A 24 1.60 1.65 19.32
N ILE A 25 1.00 2.45 18.44
CA ILE A 25 0.77 2.11 17.02
C ILE A 25 1.97 2.50 16.16
N ARG A 26 2.86 3.36 16.68
CA ARG A 26 4.01 3.86 15.92
C ARG A 26 4.90 2.71 15.48
N PRO A 27 5.20 2.59 14.18
CA PRO A 27 6.03 1.50 13.71
C PRO A 27 7.46 1.70 14.22
N LYS A 28 8.02 0.67 14.86
CA LYS A 28 9.43 0.67 15.27
C LYS A 28 10.32 0.67 14.02
N ARG A 29 11.44 1.39 14.05
CA ARG A 29 12.47 1.34 12.99
C ARG A 29 13.17 -0.01 13.01
N THR A 30 12.52 -1.02 12.46
CA THR A 30 13.14 -2.32 12.20
C THR A 30 13.44 -2.42 10.71
N LEU A 31 14.57 -3.05 10.37
CA LEU A 31 14.93 -3.34 8.99
C LEU A 31 13.80 -4.09 8.27
N TRP A 32 13.17 -5.05 8.98
CA TRP A 32 12.01 -5.80 8.53
C TRP A 32 10.79 -4.93 8.20
N GLY A 33 10.54 -3.86 8.96
CA GLY A 33 9.44 -2.93 8.68
C GLY A 33 9.65 -2.18 7.36
N VAL A 34 10.87 -1.70 7.13
CA VAL A 34 11.22 -0.99 5.88
C VAL A 34 11.16 -1.95 4.68
N VAL A 35 11.77 -3.13 4.81
CA VAL A 35 11.77 -4.16 3.75
C VAL A 35 10.34 -4.60 3.43
N GLY A 36 9.51 -4.83 4.45
CA GLY A 36 8.10 -5.17 4.25
C GLY A 36 7.36 -4.10 3.43
N ILE A 37 7.52 -2.83 3.77
CA ILE A 37 6.87 -1.74 3.01
C ILE A 37 7.33 -1.74 1.55
N ILE A 38 8.62 -1.92 1.29
CA ILE A 38 9.16 -1.98 -0.08
C ILE A 38 8.57 -3.17 -0.84
N LEU A 39 8.58 -4.36 -0.24
CA LEU A 39 8.09 -5.59 -0.87
C LEU A 39 6.58 -5.57 -1.16
N PHE A 40 5.76 -4.93 -0.32
CA PHE A 40 4.32 -4.92 -0.50
C PHE A 40 3.80 -3.78 -1.37
N PHE A 41 4.41 -2.59 -1.30
CA PHE A 41 3.88 -1.39 -1.97
C PHE A 41 4.64 -1.00 -3.25
N PHE A 42 5.89 -1.44 -3.42
CA PHE A 42 6.72 -1.00 -4.54
C PHE A 42 7.09 -2.15 -5.49
N VAL A 43 7.40 -3.33 -4.96
CA VAL A 43 7.78 -4.46 -5.81
C VAL A 43 6.65 -4.91 -6.77
N PRO A 44 5.39 -5.07 -6.33
CA PRO A 44 4.30 -5.42 -7.25
C PRO A 44 4.13 -4.37 -8.34
N GLU A 45 4.27 -3.09 -7.99
CA GLU A 45 4.16 -1.97 -8.94
C GLU A 45 5.29 -1.98 -9.96
N LEU A 46 6.53 -2.29 -9.54
CA LEU A 46 7.67 -2.43 -10.43
C LEU A 46 7.49 -3.62 -11.40
N ILE A 47 6.97 -4.74 -10.90
CA ILE A 47 6.67 -5.92 -11.72
C ILE A 47 5.59 -5.56 -12.75
N THR A 48 4.50 -4.93 -12.32
CA THR A 48 3.44 -4.48 -13.24
C THR A 48 3.98 -3.50 -14.28
N TYR A 49 4.87 -2.58 -13.89
CA TYR A 49 5.46 -1.62 -14.83
C TYR A 49 6.30 -2.26 -15.94
N ILE A 50 7.09 -3.29 -15.60
CA ILE A 50 8.01 -3.93 -16.54
C ILE A 50 7.29 -4.96 -17.43
N TRP A 51 6.37 -5.74 -16.86
CA TRP A 51 5.71 -6.88 -17.54
C TRP A 51 4.21 -6.66 -17.76
N GLN A 52 3.76 -5.40 -17.85
CA GLN A 52 2.34 -5.08 -17.98
C GLN A 52 1.67 -5.85 -19.13
N PRO A 53 2.20 -5.85 -20.37
CA PRO A 53 1.55 -6.51 -21.50
C PRO A 53 1.43 -8.02 -21.29
N GLU A 54 2.48 -8.66 -20.78
CA GLU A 54 2.50 -10.10 -20.52
C GLU A 54 1.52 -10.48 -19.42
N LEU A 55 1.46 -9.71 -18.33
CA LEU A 55 0.55 -9.94 -17.22
C LEU A 55 -0.91 -9.76 -17.63
N THR A 56 -1.23 -8.72 -18.40
CA THR A 56 -2.59 -8.51 -18.92
C THR A 56 -3.00 -9.64 -19.86
N ALA A 57 -2.14 -10.05 -20.81
CA ALA A 57 -2.44 -11.15 -21.72
C ALA A 57 -2.57 -12.50 -21.00
N TRP A 58 -1.71 -12.76 -20.02
CA TRP A 58 -1.76 -13.95 -19.19
C TRP A 58 -3.06 -13.99 -18.37
N ALA A 59 -3.43 -12.89 -17.71
CA ALA A 59 -4.66 -12.80 -16.93
C ALA A 59 -5.91 -12.94 -17.83
N HIS A 60 -5.90 -12.33 -19.02
CA HIS A 60 -6.99 -12.47 -19.99
C HIS A 60 -7.20 -13.92 -20.41
N THR A 61 -6.11 -14.63 -20.71
CA THR A 61 -6.20 -16.05 -21.09
C THR A 61 -6.87 -16.87 -19.99
N HIS A 62 -6.44 -16.70 -18.74
CA HIS A 62 -6.99 -17.45 -17.60
C HIS A 62 -8.40 -16.98 -17.21
N SER A 63 -8.78 -15.74 -17.54
CA SER A 63 -10.14 -15.24 -17.28
C SER A 63 -11.20 -15.93 -18.14
N ILE A 64 -10.81 -16.57 -19.25
CA ILE A 64 -11.72 -17.29 -20.15
C ILE A 64 -11.50 -18.81 -20.15
N THR A 65 -10.31 -19.31 -19.83
CA THR A 65 -9.98 -20.75 -19.92
C THR A 65 -10.21 -21.52 -18.62
N GLU A 66 -10.22 -20.86 -17.47
CA GLU A 66 -10.28 -21.56 -16.17
C GLU A 66 -11.63 -22.25 -15.95
N PRO A 67 -11.65 -23.49 -15.42
CA PRO A 67 -12.87 -24.28 -15.34
C PRO A 67 -13.88 -23.66 -14.38
N LEU A 68 -13.41 -23.13 -13.25
CA LEU A 68 -14.27 -22.55 -12.22
C LEU A 68 -14.62 -21.09 -12.55
N ALA A 69 -15.90 -20.75 -12.47
CA ALA A 69 -16.37 -19.38 -12.69
C ALA A 69 -15.72 -18.38 -11.72
N MET A 70 -15.48 -18.80 -10.47
CA MET A 70 -14.80 -17.98 -9.47
C MET A 70 -13.37 -17.64 -9.87
N GLN A 71 -12.61 -18.61 -10.41
CA GLN A 71 -11.24 -18.37 -10.89
C GLN A 71 -11.25 -17.40 -12.07
N ARG A 72 -12.13 -17.62 -13.05
CA ARG A 72 -12.32 -16.71 -14.18
C ARG A 72 -12.60 -15.27 -13.73
N MET A 73 -13.46 -15.11 -12.72
CA MET A 73 -13.76 -13.80 -12.15
C MET A 73 -12.53 -13.15 -11.49
N LEU A 74 -11.70 -13.91 -10.77
CA LEU A 74 -10.47 -13.40 -10.17
C LEU A 74 -9.47 -12.94 -11.24
N TYR A 75 -9.28 -13.74 -12.29
CA TYR A 75 -8.39 -13.38 -13.39
C TYR A 75 -8.91 -12.18 -14.19
N ALA A 76 -10.22 -12.05 -14.39
CA ALA A 76 -10.80 -10.87 -15.02
C ALA A 76 -10.57 -9.60 -14.18
N GLN A 77 -10.52 -9.71 -12.85
CA GLN A 77 -10.15 -8.59 -11.98
C GLN A 77 -8.65 -8.28 -12.09
N LEU A 78 -7.80 -9.29 -12.10
CA LEU A 78 -6.36 -9.12 -12.30
C LEU A 78 -6.03 -8.48 -13.65
N GLU A 79 -6.70 -8.91 -14.72
CA GLU A 79 -6.55 -8.33 -16.05
C GLU A 79 -6.82 -6.83 -16.04
N LYS A 80 -7.92 -6.40 -15.40
CA LYS A 80 -8.25 -4.98 -15.23
C LYS A 80 -7.19 -4.24 -14.42
N MET A 81 -6.76 -4.81 -13.29
CA MET A 81 -5.72 -4.21 -12.45
C MET A 81 -4.40 -4.02 -13.20
N PHE A 82 -3.97 -5.00 -14.00
CA PHE A 82 -2.76 -4.88 -14.81
C PHE A 82 -2.94 -3.94 -16.00
N ALA A 83 -4.12 -3.90 -16.62
CA ALA A 83 -4.42 -2.99 -17.72
C ALA A 83 -4.39 -1.52 -17.27
N ASP A 84 -4.84 -1.22 -16.05
CA ASP A 84 -4.75 0.11 -15.44
C ASP A 84 -3.29 0.51 -15.11
N GLY A 85 -2.38 -0.47 -15.06
CA GLY A 85 -0.95 -0.28 -14.88
C GLY A 85 -0.54 0.00 -13.43
N VAL A 86 0.43 0.90 -13.26
CA VAL A 86 1.01 1.22 -11.94
C VAL A 86 0.01 1.96 -11.05
N SER A 87 -0.20 1.45 -9.83
CA SER A 87 -1.04 2.07 -8.82
C SER A 87 -0.31 3.17 -8.06
N TRP A 88 -0.49 4.41 -8.51
CA TRP A 88 0.02 5.61 -7.84
C TRP A 88 -0.48 5.76 -6.40
N LEU A 89 -1.70 5.27 -6.11
CA LEU A 89 -2.23 5.25 -4.75
C LEU A 89 -1.41 4.33 -3.85
N ASN A 90 -1.07 3.13 -4.34
CA ASN A 90 -0.28 2.16 -3.58
C ASN A 90 1.13 2.69 -3.30
N ILE A 91 1.78 3.30 -4.32
CA ILE A 91 3.06 3.99 -4.16
C ILE A 91 2.96 5.10 -3.11
N GLY A 92 1.92 5.93 -3.18
CA GLY A 92 1.70 7.02 -2.23
C GLY A 92 1.57 6.53 -0.79
N ILE A 93 0.80 5.47 -0.56
CA ILE A 93 0.67 4.83 0.75
C ILE A 93 2.01 4.27 1.23
N GLY A 94 2.76 3.60 0.34
CA GLY A 94 4.10 3.09 0.61
C GLY A 94 5.06 4.20 1.06
N VAL A 95 5.08 5.35 0.36
CA VAL A 95 5.90 6.51 0.73
C VAL A 95 5.49 7.08 2.09
N VAL A 96 4.19 7.19 2.38
CA VAL A 96 3.69 7.64 3.69
C VAL A 96 4.16 6.71 4.80
N PHE A 97 4.10 5.39 4.59
CA PHE A 97 4.59 4.43 5.59
C PHE A 97 6.11 4.49 5.75
N LEU A 98 6.88 4.60 4.66
CA LEU A 98 8.33 4.80 4.75
C LEU A 98 8.68 6.07 5.52
N PHE A 99 7.96 7.17 5.28
CA PHE A 99 8.14 8.41 6.02
C PHE A 99 7.78 8.29 7.51
N TRP A 100 6.79 7.45 7.84
CA TRP A 100 6.36 7.20 9.22
C TRP A 100 7.30 6.23 9.98
N VAL A 101 7.95 5.30 9.28
CA VAL A 101 9.03 4.46 9.82
C VAL A 101 10.33 5.25 9.93
N TRP A 102 10.69 6.06 8.94
CA TRP A 102 11.54 7.23 9.19
C TRP A 102 10.80 8.12 10.22
N ARG A 103 11.26 9.23 10.81
CA ARG A 103 10.51 9.93 11.91
C ARG A 103 10.12 9.11 13.19
N SER A 104 9.94 7.80 13.21
CA SER A 104 9.82 7.04 14.46
C SER A 104 11.19 6.96 15.14
N LYS A 105 11.20 7.11 16.47
CA LYS A 105 12.44 7.01 17.25
C LYS A 105 12.84 5.54 17.29
N ALA A 106 14.14 5.28 17.17
CA ALA A 106 14.70 3.95 17.40
C ALA A 106 14.44 3.50 18.85
#